data_AF-A0A552MAG2-F1
#
_entry.id   AF-A0A552MAG2-F1
#
_cell.length_a   1.000
_cell.length_b   1.000
_cell.length_c   1.000
_cell.angle_alpha   90.00
_cell.angle_beta   90.00
_cell.angle_gamma   90.00
#
_symmetry.space_group_name_H-M   'P 1'
#
loop_
_entity.id
_entity.type
_entity.pdbx_description
1 polymer ?
#
loop_
_entity_poly.entity_id
_entity_poly.type
_entity_poly.pdbx_seq_one_letter_code
_entity_poly.pdbx_strand_id
1 'polypeptide(L)'
;MRVPIAPIVLSTASLGLMLGVAQKAQAALITGVTASTDMGNVSSSVTNTVNGAGLPSNIPSLTGLHAVADGTNAWLGSTVTGNITFDLKGSYSLAGFSFWNYNRTNFNRGIKDVTVQSSTNGTTWTTIAVAPTQFAIAANAAINPQTFSFSSPVTASFVRFVVASNWQTGTPTNTGFSEVQFNGTPIPVPEPSSLLALLAFGLAGVGFRKRM
;
A
#
# COMPACT_ATOMS: atom_id res chain seq x y z
N MET A 1 -68.69 34.72 17.78
CA MET A 1 -67.24 34.97 17.69
C MET A 1 -66.57 33.61 17.53
N ARG A 2 -65.95 33.33 16.38
CA ARG A 2 -65.42 32.00 16.00
C ARG A 2 -64.00 31.82 16.56
N VAL A 3 -63.73 30.69 17.19
CA VAL A 3 -62.38 30.27 17.62
C VAL A 3 -61.76 29.44 16.49
N PRO A 4 -60.55 29.76 15.97
CA PRO A 4 -59.91 28.94 14.97
C PRO A 4 -59.17 27.76 15.62
N ILE A 5 -59.38 26.56 15.10
CA ILE A 5 -58.62 25.34 15.44
C ILE A 5 -57.45 25.26 14.44
N ALA A 6 -56.22 25.33 14.93
CA ALA A 6 -55.03 25.10 14.12
C ALA A 6 -54.77 23.58 14.01
N PRO A 7 -54.54 23.02 12.81
CA PRO A 7 -54.15 21.63 12.68
C PRO A 7 -52.65 21.47 12.98
N ILE A 8 -52.31 20.52 13.83
CA ILE A 8 -50.93 20.06 14.06
C ILE A 8 -50.55 19.18 12.86
N VAL A 9 -49.61 19.66 12.05
CA VAL A 9 -49.04 18.88 10.95
C VAL A 9 -47.94 17.99 11.51
N LEU A 10 -48.19 16.68 11.57
CA LEU A 10 -47.22 15.68 11.97
C LEU A 10 -46.27 15.43 10.79
N SER A 11 -45.11 16.08 10.80
CA SER A 11 -44.05 15.85 9.82
C SER A 11 -43.47 14.45 10.01
N THR A 12 -43.82 13.53 9.11
CA THR A 12 -43.20 12.21 9.00
C THR A 12 -41.74 12.38 8.59
N ALA A 13 -40.83 12.29 9.57
CA ALA A 13 -39.40 12.19 9.31
C ALA A 13 -39.14 10.90 8.51
N SER A 14 -38.87 11.08 7.22
CA SER A 14 -38.53 10.00 6.30
C SER A 14 -37.14 9.50 6.69
N LEU A 15 -37.07 8.30 7.28
CA LEU A 15 -35.81 7.61 7.51
C LEU A 15 -35.24 7.23 6.13
N GLY A 16 -34.29 8.03 5.64
CA GLY A 16 -33.52 7.72 4.44
C GLY A 16 -32.64 6.50 4.70
N LEU A 17 -33.11 5.34 4.27
CA LEU A 17 -32.34 4.10 4.25
C LEU A 17 -31.19 4.30 3.24
N MET A 18 -30.02 4.70 3.72
CA MET A 18 -28.79 4.76 2.94
C MET A 18 -28.39 3.34 2.57
N LEU A 19 -28.95 2.81 1.47
CA LEU A 19 -28.46 1.64 0.78
C LEU A 19 -27.05 1.97 0.29
N GLY A 20 -26.06 1.66 1.13
CA GLY A 20 -24.65 1.70 0.77
C GLY A 20 -24.43 0.74 -0.38
N VAL A 21 -24.43 1.24 -1.60
CA VAL A 21 -23.93 0.51 -2.75
C VAL A 21 -22.44 0.32 -2.46
N ALA A 22 -22.08 -0.86 -1.95
CA ALA A 22 -20.69 -1.26 -1.81
C ALA A 22 -20.11 -1.38 -3.21
N GLN A 23 -19.66 -0.25 -3.75
CA GLN A 23 -18.90 -0.22 -4.98
C GLN A 23 -17.66 -1.06 -4.71
N LYS A 24 -17.53 -2.22 -5.36
CA LYS A 24 -16.31 -3.03 -5.25
C LYS A 24 -15.17 -2.14 -5.73
N ALA A 25 -14.36 -1.64 -4.80
CA ALA A 25 -13.16 -0.92 -5.16
C ALA A 25 -12.32 -1.85 -6.04
N GLN A 26 -11.97 -1.39 -7.24
CA GLN A 26 -11.01 -2.07 -8.09
C GLN A 26 -9.62 -1.80 -7.50
N ALA A 27 -8.74 -2.79 -7.47
CA ALA A 27 -7.36 -2.58 -7.04
C ALA A 27 -6.70 -1.50 -7.90
N ALA A 28 -6.05 -0.55 -7.24
CA ALA A 28 -5.38 0.59 -7.86
C ALA A 28 -4.06 0.90 -7.16
N LEU A 29 -3.32 1.85 -7.72
CA LEU A 29 -2.10 2.39 -7.12
C LEU A 29 -2.34 2.83 -5.67
N ILE A 30 -1.51 2.36 -4.75
CA ILE A 30 -1.43 2.86 -3.38
C ILE A 30 -0.50 4.08 -3.36
N THR A 31 -1.04 5.25 -3.04
CA THR A 31 -0.31 6.52 -3.05
C THR A 31 0.24 6.88 -1.66
N GLY A 32 1.31 7.69 -1.63
CA GLY A 32 1.86 8.23 -0.37
C GLY A 32 2.72 7.24 0.41
N VAL A 33 3.10 6.12 -0.20
CA VAL A 33 3.98 5.10 0.38
C VAL A 33 5.31 5.74 0.78
N THR A 34 5.82 5.40 1.96
CA THR A 34 7.16 5.82 2.42
C THR A 34 8.05 4.60 2.63
N ALA A 35 9.35 4.74 2.35
CA ALA A 35 10.32 3.67 2.49
C ALA A 35 11.37 3.97 3.57
N SER A 36 11.83 2.93 4.26
CA SER A 36 12.96 2.94 5.19
C SER A 36 13.78 1.65 5.05
N THR A 37 15.05 1.66 5.49
CA THR A 37 15.93 0.50 5.38
C THR A 37 17.00 0.50 6.46
N ASP A 38 17.47 -0.68 6.86
CA ASP A 38 18.64 -0.89 7.71
C ASP A 38 19.95 -1.04 6.90
N MET A 39 19.86 -1.00 5.56
CA MET A 39 21.00 -1.21 4.66
C MET A 39 21.82 0.06 4.39
N GLY A 40 21.48 1.18 5.04
CA GLY A 40 22.13 2.48 4.87
C GLY A 40 21.93 3.10 3.49
N ASN A 41 22.61 4.21 3.22
CA ASN A 41 22.60 4.91 1.93
C ASN A 41 24.04 5.27 1.54
N VAL A 42 24.46 4.95 0.32
CA VAL A 42 25.80 5.36 -0.17
C VAL A 42 25.76 6.76 -0.77
N SER A 43 24.79 7.00 -1.67
CA SER A 43 24.72 8.25 -2.43
C SER A 43 23.30 8.69 -2.80
N SER A 44 22.30 7.83 -2.61
CA SER A 44 20.91 8.14 -2.90
C SER A 44 19.99 7.57 -1.82
N SER A 45 18.87 8.25 -1.59
CA SER A 45 17.94 7.93 -0.50
C SER A 45 16.97 6.81 -0.89
N VAL A 46 16.66 5.92 0.05
CA VAL A 46 15.62 4.89 -0.12
C VAL A 46 14.24 5.48 -0.46
N THR A 47 13.99 6.75 -0.11
CA THR A 47 12.76 7.46 -0.46
C THR A 47 12.54 7.61 -1.97
N ASN A 48 13.62 7.56 -2.76
CA ASN A 48 13.54 7.63 -4.23
C ASN A 48 12.94 6.37 -4.87
N THR A 49 12.64 5.35 -4.07
CA THR A 49 12.13 4.05 -4.56
C THR A 49 10.62 3.93 -4.53
N VAL A 50 9.92 4.97 -4.08
CA VAL A 50 8.46 5.00 -3.95
C VAL A 50 7.85 6.34 -4.38
N ASN A 51 8.68 7.33 -4.72
CA ASN A 51 8.25 8.68 -4.99
C ASN A 51 7.98 8.93 -6.49
N GLY A 52 8.19 7.93 -7.35
CA GLY A 52 8.01 8.03 -8.78
C GLY A 52 9.10 8.78 -9.53
N ALA A 53 10.19 9.21 -8.87
CA ALA A 53 11.32 9.81 -9.56
C ALA A 53 11.86 8.82 -10.60
N GLY A 54 12.05 9.27 -11.84
CA GLY A 54 12.46 8.41 -12.96
C GLY A 54 11.31 7.73 -13.71
N LEU A 55 10.09 7.71 -13.18
CA LEU A 55 8.89 7.35 -13.97
C LEU A 55 8.44 8.52 -14.86
N PRO A 56 7.55 8.29 -15.85
CA PRO A 56 7.00 9.36 -16.67
C PRO A 56 6.40 10.50 -15.83
N SER A 57 6.84 11.73 -16.11
CA SER A 57 6.48 12.94 -15.36
C SER A 57 6.92 12.97 -13.89
N ASN A 58 7.77 12.02 -13.44
CA ASN A 58 8.16 11.83 -12.05
C ASN A 58 6.98 11.64 -11.09
N ILE A 59 5.97 10.86 -11.52
CA ILE A 59 4.76 10.57 -10.75
C ILE A 59 4.68 9.06 -10.49
N PRO A 60 4.37 8.62 -9.25
CA PRO A 60 4.10 7.23 -8.94
C PRO A 60 3.07 6.60 -9.88
N SER A 61 3.38 5.42 -10.41
CA SER A 61 2.53 4.67 -11.33
C SER A 61 2.85 3.18 -11.26
N LEU A 62 1.84 2.33 -11.47
CA LEU A 62 2.05 0.87 -11.58
C LEU A 62 2.74 0.45 -12.89
N THR A 63 2.81 1.35 -13.86
CA THR A 63 3.39 1.11 -15.18
C THR A 63 4.24 2.29 -15.62
N GLY A 64 5.03 2.09 -16.66
CA GLY A 64 5.86 3.13 -17.24
C GLY A 64 7.30 2.70 -17.37
N LEU A 65 7.98 3.35 -18.31
CA LEU A 65 9.40 3.15 -18.51
C LEU A 65 10.14 4.01 -17.49
N HIS A 66 10.82 3.37 -16.54
CA HIS A 66 11.68 4.06 -15.60
C HIS A 66 12.97 4.45 -16.31
N ALA A 67 13.38 5.70 -16.21
CA ALA A 67 14.64 6.22 -16.73
C ALA A 67 15.84 5.44 -16.18
N VAL A 68 17.00 5.55 -16.83
CA VAL A 68 18.26 4.99 -16.30
C VAL A 68 18.49 5.56 -14.89
N ALA A 69 18.77 4.68 -13.93
CA ALA A 69 18.99 5.08 -12.55
C ALA A 69 20.21 6.03 -12.39
N ASP A 70 20.11 6.96 -11.47
CA ASP A 70 21.12 7.92 -11.05
C ASP A 70 21.01 8.21 -9.53
N GLY A 71 21.65 9.29 -9.05
CA GLY A 71 21.64 9.64 -7.62
C GLY A 71 20.30 10.19 -7.09
N THR A 72 19.32 10.41 -7.96
CA THR A 72 18.08 11.15 -7.66
C THR A 72 16.80 10.33 -7.89
N ASN A 73 16.87 9.23 -8.64
CA ASN A 73 15.72 8.41 -9.04
C ASN A 73 15.86 6.90 -8.72
N ALA A 74 16.81 6.54 -7.88
CA ALA A 74 17.02 5.17 -7.44
C ALA A 74 17.68 5.16 -6.06
N TRP A 75 17.72 4.00 -5.43
CA TRP A 75 18.43 3.80 -4.16
C TRP A 75 19.60 2.83 -4.31
N LEU A 76 20.68 3.10 -3.56
CA LEU A 76 21.81 2.20 -3.39
C LEU A 76 22.24 2.14 -1.92
N GLY A 77 22.10 0.94 -1.34
CA GLY A 77 22.48 0.63 0.03
C GLY A 77 23.97 0.38 0.22
N SER A 78 24.42 0.53 1.46
CA SER A 78 25.80 0.31 1.92
C SER A 78 26.13 -1.16 2.21
N THR A 79 25.11 -2.02 2.29
CA THR A 79 25.24 -3.47 2.47
C THR A 79 24.54 -4.23 1.34
N VAL A 80 24.81 -5.53 1.27
CA VAL A 80 24.23 -6.42 0.25
C VAL A 80 22.87 -6.98 0.68
N THR A 81 22.71 -7.23 1.97
CA THR A 81 21.53 -7.85 2.58
C THR A 81 20.98 -6.98 3.69
N GLY A 82 19.71 -7.19 4.00
CA GLY A 82 18.99 -6.45 5.02
C GLY A 82 17.52 -6.30 4.67
N ASN A 83 16.88 -5.33 5.30
CA ASN A 83 15.45 -5.10 5.18
C ASN A 83 15.16 -3.73 4.56
N ILE A 84 14.20 -3.72 3.65
CA ILE A 84 13.58 -2.49 3.14
C ILE A 84 12.11 -2.56 3.51
N THR A 85 11.64 -1.59 4.29
CA THR A 85 10.26 -1.54 4.79
C THR A 85 9.52 -0.39 4.14
N PHE A 86 8.32 -0.69 3.66
CA PHE A 86 7.40 0.24 3.03
C PHE A 86 6.18 0.40 3.92
N ASP A 87 5.91 1.63 4.34
CA ASP A 87 4.69 2.02 5.06
C ASP A 87 3.67 2.52 4.05
N LEU A 88 2.53 1.83 3.96
CA LEU A 88 1.46 2.10 2.99
C LEU A 88 0.55 3.28 3.43
N LYS A 89 0.77 3.86 4.61
CA LYS A 89 -0.02 4.96 5.20
C LYS A 89 -1.51 4.64 5.40
N GLY A 90 -1.83 3.36 5.53
CA GLY A 90 -3.19 2.87 5.74
C GLY A 90 -3.24 1.35 5.69
N SER A 91 -4.42 0.76 5.86
CA SER A 91 -4.64 -0.67 5.70
C SER A 91 -5.22 -0.97 4.33
N TYR A 92 -4.64 -1.94 3.63
CA TYR A 92 -5.00 -2.29 2.26
C TYR A 92 -5.19 -3.79 2.11
N SER A 93 -6.11 -4.15 1.21
CA SER A 93 -6.15 -5.46 0.58
C SER A 93 -5.15 -5.41 -0.57
N LEU A 94 -3.91 -5.80 -0.28
CA LEU A 94 -2.77 -5.72 -1.19
C LEU A 94 -2.91 -6.79 -2.28
N ALA A 95 -3.04 -6.35 -3.53
CA ALA A 95 -3.23 -7.22 -4.69
C ALA A 95 -1.92 -7.57 -5.40
N GLY A 96 -0.83 -6.83 -5.13
CA GLY A 96 0.46 -7.06 -5.77
C GLY A 96 1.32 -5.79 -5.81
N PHE A 97 2.37 -5.80 -6.64
CA PHE A 97 3.24 -4.66 -6.84
C PHE A 97 3.96 -4.70 -8.20
N SER A 98 4.41 -3.54 -8.65
CA SER A 98 5.30 -3.35 -9.79
C SER A 98 6.69 -2.97 -9.27
N PHE A 99 7.74 -3.59 -9.82
CA PHE A 99 9.11 -3.43 -9.34
C PHE A 99 10.09 -3.14 -10.49
N TRP A 100 10.87 -2.07 -10.34
CA TRP A 100 11.95 -1.70 -11.24
C TRP A 100 13.28 -1.92 -10.52
N ASN A 101 14.05 -2.89 -11.00
CA ASN A 101 15.35 -3.22 -10.42
C ASN A 101 16.44 -2.23 -10.85
N TYR A 102 17.60 -2.26 -10.19
CA TYR A 102 18.68 -1.29 -10.39
C TYR A 102 19.21 -1.29 -11.83
N ASN A 103 18.93 -0.24 -12.59
CA ASN A 103 19.11 -0.19 -14.05
C ASN A 103 20.20 0.79 -14.52
N ARG A 104 21.28 0.93 -13.73
CA ARG A 104 22.45 1.75 -14.06
C ARG A 104 23.65 0.88 -14.44
N THR A 105 24.76 1.48 -14.86
CA THR A 105 26.09 0.84 -14.80
C THR A 105 26.27 0.14 -13.45
N ASN A 106 26.75 -1.11 -13.49
CA ASN A 106 26.70 -2.06 -12.36
C ASN A 106 25.27 -2.47 -11.96
N PHE A 107 24.40 -2.72 -12.96
CA PHE A 107 23.02 -3.23 -12.79
C PHE A 107 22.97 -4.57 -12.05
N ASN A 108 24.10 -5.30 -11.99
CA ASN A 108 24.25 -6.47 -11.15
C ASN A 108 24.14 -6.19 -9.64
N ARG A 109 24.14 -4.91 -9.20
CA ARG A 109 23.79 -4.52 -7.82
C ARG A 109 22.29 -4.61 -7.53
N GLY A 110 21.47 -4.90 -8.54
CA GLY A 110 20.03 -5.12 -8.37
C GLY A 110 19.71 -6.26 -7.42
N ILE A 111 18.63 -6.14 -6.66
CA ILE A 111 18.12 -7.19 -5.78
C ILE A 111 17.89 -8.48 -6.59
N LYS A 112 18.33 -9.62 -6.05
CA LYS A 112 18.12 -10.94 -6.63
C LYS A 112 17.18 -11.75 -5.76
N ASP A 113 17.70 -12.43 -4.74
CA ASP A 113 16.90 -13.30 -3.88
C ASP A 113 16.26 -12.47 -2.76
N VAL A 114 14.94 -12.63 -2.58
CA VAL A 114 14.14 -11.79 -1.68
C VAL A 114 13.04 -12.61 -1.01
N THR A 115 12.72 -12.28 0.24
CA THR A 115 11.46 -12.69 0.87
C THR A 115 10.57 -11.47 1.04
N VAL A 116 9.35 -11.52 0.50
CA VAL A 116 8.36 -10.45 0.67
C VAL A 116 7.44 -10.78 1.85
N GLN A 117 7.32 -9.85 2.78
CA GLN A 117 6.51 -9.97 3.98
C GLN A 117 5.49 -8.84 4.08
N SER A 118 4.36 -9.11 4.72
CA SER A 118 3.35 -8.11 5.10
C SER A 118 3.28 -7.96 6.62
N SER A 119 2.83 -6.80 7.07
CA SER A 119 2.46 -6.53 8.46
C SER A 119 1.30 -5.56 8.54
N THR A 120 0.47 -5.67 9.58
CA THR A 120 -0.59 -4.70 9.91
C THR A 120 -0.20 -3.73 11.03
N ASN A 121 0.94 -3.98 11.70
CA ASN A 121 1.39 -3.21 12.87
C ASN A 121 2.86 -2.75 12.77
N GLY A 122 3.58 -3.16 11.72
CA GLY A 122 4.97 -2.80 11.48
C GLY A 122 5.99 -3.57 12.33
N THR A 123 5.55 -4.48 13.19
CA THR A 123 6.41 -5.22 14.15
C THR A 123 6.33 -6.73 13.98
N THR A 124 5.15 -7.27 13.72
CA THR A 124 4.92 -8.69 13.43
C THR A 124 4.82 -8.90 11.93
N TRP A 125 5.66 -9.78 11.39
CA TRP A 125 5.80 -9.97 9.94
C TRP A 125 5.38 -11.37 9.52
N THR A 126 4.67 -11.47 8.40
CA THR A 126 4.24 -12.73 7.80
C THR A 126 4.70 -12.78 6.35
N THR A 127 5.35 -13.87 5.96
CA THR A 127 5.75 -14.08 4.57
C THR A 127 4.52 -14.22 3.67
N ILE A 128 4.50 -13.49 2.57
CA ILE A 128 3.47 -13.61 1.54
C ILE A 128 3.83 -14.80 0.65
N ALA A 129 3.16 -15.94 0.85
CA ALA A 129 3.50 -17.19 0.17
C ALA A 129 3.42 -17.13 -1.37
N VAL A 130 2.58 -16.26 -1.92
CA VAL A 130 2.37 -16.07 -3.37
C VAL A 130 3.28 -15.00 -3.98
N ALA A 131 4.13 -14.36 -3.19
CA ALA A 131 5.05 -13.35 -3.67
C ALA A 131 6.29 -13.99 -4.33
N PRO A 132 6.96 -13.29 -5.26
CA PRO A 132 8.19 -13.78 -5.86
C PRO A 132 9.28 -13.97 -4.79
N THR A 133 10.10 -15.00 -4.99
CA THR A 133 11.31 -15.25 -4.19
C THR A 133 12.58 -14.71 -4.85
N GLN A 134 12.47 -14.25 -6.09
CA GLN A 134 13.57 -13.68 -6.85
C GLN A 134 13.06 -12.59 -7.81
N PHE A 135 13.83 -11.51 -7.94
CA PHE A 135 13.63 -10.49 -8.97
C PHE A 135 14.63 -10.68 -10.11
N ALA A 136 14.18 -10.50 -11.35
CA ALA A 136 15.05 -10.50 -12.52
C ALA A 136 16.08 -9.37 -12.47
N ILE A 137 17.27 -9.63 -13.02
CA ILE A 137 18.29 -8.62 -13.24
C ILE A 137 17.78 -7.56 -14.23
N ALA A 138 18.11 -6.29 -13.97
CA ALA A 138 17.81 -5.19 -14.90
C ALA A 138 18.89 -5.05 -16.00
N ALA A 139 18.63 -4.20 -16.99
CA ALA A 139 19.62 -3.77 -17.97
C ALA A 139 20.14 -2.37 -17.62
N ASN A 140 21.31 -1.97 -18.16
CA ASN A 140 21.78 -0.58 -18.12
C ASN A 140 21.03 0.28 -19.17
N ALA A 141 19.72 0.40 -19.00
CA ALA A 141 18.81 1.09 -19.90
C ALA A 141 17.53 1.49 -19.15
N ALA A 142 16.69 2.29 -19.79
CA ALA A 142 15.34 2.51 -19.29
C ALA A 142 14.55 1.19 -19.32
N ILE A 143 13.78 0.89 -18.28
CA ILE A 143 13.15 -0.43 -18.08
C ILE A 143 11.66 -0.33 -17.70
N ASN A 144 10.89 -1.33 -18.14
CA ASN A 144 9.53 -1.57 -17.66
C ASN A 144 9.56 -2.31 -16.30
N PRO A 145 8.48 -2.27 -15.51
CA PRO A 145 8.44 -3.01 -14.26
C PRO A 145 8.35 -4.52 -14.50
N GLN A 146 8.82 -5.28 -13.51
CA GLN A 146 8.30 -6.61 -13.23
C GLN A 146 7.00 -6.46 -12.45
N THR A 147 5.91 -7.05 -12.94
CA THR A 147 4.60 -6.98 -12.28
C THR A 147 4.30 -8.30 -11.58
N PHE A 148 4.02 -8.22 -10.29
CA PHE A 148 3.67 -9.37 -9.46
C PHE A 148 2.25 -9.20 -8.94
N SER A 149 1.37 -10.16 -9.29
CA SER A 149 -0.02 -10.18 -8.83
C SER A 149 -0.23 -11.34 -7.87
N PHE A 150 -0.92 -11.09 -6.77
CA PHE A 150 -1.27 -12.10 -5.78
C PHE A 150 -2.61 -12.71 -6.14
N SER A 151 -2.67 -14.04 -6.22
CA SER A 151 -3.92 -14.77 -6.50
C SER A 151 -4.98 -14.56 -5.41
N SER A 152 -4.53 -14.29 -4.18
CA SER A 152 -5.35 -13.89 -3.05
C SER A 152 -4.77 -12.61 -2.44
N PRO A 153 -5.55 -11.52 -2.37
CA PRO A 153 -5.08 -10.28 -1.73
C PRO A 153 -4.70 -10.47 -0.26
N VAL A 154 -3.73 -9.69 0.21
CA VAL A 154 -3.17 -9.77 1.56
C VAL A 154 -3.49 -8.50 2.34
N THR A 155 -4.04 -8.62 3.54
CA THR A 155 -4.22 -7.45 4.42
C THR A 155 -2.88 -6.94 4.91
N ALA A 156 -2.51 -5.70 4.54
CA ALA A 156 -1.24 -5.11 4.89
C ALA A 156 -1.37 -3.60 5.15
N SER A 157 -0.62 -3.12 6.14
CA SER A 157 -0.31 -1.70 6.34
C SER A 157 1.16 -1.40 6.06
N PHE A 158 1.99 -2.45 6.11
CA PHE A 158 3.40 -2.41 5.77
C PHE A 158 3.76 -3.60 4.88
N VAL A 159 4.72 -3.39 4.00
CA VAL A 159 5.40 -4.44 3.23
C VAL A 159 6.88 -4.39 3.56
N ARG A 160 7.55 -5.54 3.63
CA ARG A 160 9.00 -5.62 3.81
C ARG A 160 9.60 -6.54 2.77
N PHE A 161 10.68 -6.08 2.14
CA PHE A 161 11.59 -6.93 1.39
C PHE A 161 12.75 -7.29 2.29
N VAL A 162 12.91 -8.58 2.56
CA VAL A 162 14.09 -9.16 3.19
C VAL A 162 15.02 -9.59 2.07
N VAL A 163 16.05 -8.79 1.81
CA VAL A 163 17.02 -9.00 0.72
C VAL A 163 18.06 -10.02 1.16
N ALA A 164 18.11 -11.15 0.46
CA ALA A 164 19.07 -12.22 0.72
C ALA A 164 20.31 -12.15 -0.19
N SER A 165 20.19 -11.61 -1.40
CA SER A 165 21.32 -11.48 -2.33
C SER A 165 21.07 -10.41 -3.42
N ASN A 166 22.13 -10.12 -4.18
CA ASN A 166 22.07 -9.36 -5.42
C ASN A 166 22.66 -10.18 -6.59
N TRP A 167 22.73 -9.58 -7.78
CA TRP A 167 23.25 -10.23 -8.98
C TRP A 167 24.78 -10.12 -9.14
N GLN A 168 25.51 -9.49 -8.21
CA GLN A 168 26.95 -9.37 -8.31
C GLN A 168 27.61 -10.73 -8.06
N THR A 169 28.64 -11.03 -8.82
CA THR A 169 29.54 -12.17 -8.57
C THR A 169 30.77 -11.70 -7.78
N GLY A 170 31.44 -12.64 -7.11
CA GLY A 170 32.63 -12.33 -6.30
C GLY A 170 32.29 -11.74 -4.93
N THR A 171 32.79 -10.55 -4.63
CA THR A 171 32.59 -9.88 -3.33
C THR A 171 31.59 -8.72 -3.49
N PRO A 172 30.27 -8.98 -3.33
CA PRO A 172 29.26 -7.94 -3.42
C PRO A 172 29.41 -6.94 -2.27
N THR A 173 29.16 -5.66 -2.56
CA THR A 173 29.31 -4.58 -1.56
C THR A 173 28.03 -3.80 -1.33
N ASN A 174 27.16 -3.71 -2.33
CA ASN A 174 26.01 -2.82 -2.32
C ASN A 174 24.84 -3.46 -3.04
N THR A 175 23.63 -3.25 -2.51
CA THR A 175 22.40 -3.60 -3.20
C THR A 175 21.54 -2.38 -3.42
N GLY A 176 20.87 -2.30 -4.56
CA GLY A 176 19.98 -1.21 -4.88
C GLY A 176 18.80 -1.67 -5.74
N PHE A 177 17.85 -0.77 -5.91
CA PHE A 177 16.78 -0.89 -6.90
C PHE A 177 16.26 0.51 -7.23
N SER A 178 15.51 0.60 -8.32
CA SER A 178 15.06 1.90 -8.83
C SER A 178 13.75 2.31 -8.18
N GLU A 179 12.72 1.46 -8.26
CA GLU A 179 11.36 1.84 -7.81
C GLU A 179 10.51 0.61 -7.45
N VAL A 180 9.55 0.79 -6.55
CA VAL A 180 8.44 -0.14 -6.31
C VAL A 180 7.14 0.63 -6.12
N GLN A 181 6.06 0.13 -6.73
CA GLN A 181 4.73 0.71 -6.60
C GLN A 181 3.71 -0.39 -6.28
N PHE A 182 2.88 -0.16 -5.27
CA PHE A 182 1.97 -1.17 -4.73
C PHE A 182 0.55 -1.02 -5.30
N ASN A 183 -0.09 -2.15 -5.55
CA ASN A 183 -1.46 -2.23 -6.06
C ASN A 183 -2.36 -2.84 -4.98
N GLY A 184 -3.47 -2.19 -4.66
CA GLY A 184 -4.43 -2.71 -3.70
C GLY A 184 -5.69 -1.86 -3.57
N THR A 185 -6.59 -2.28 -2.68
CA THR A 185 -7.77 -1.51 -2.32
C THR A 185 -7.69 -1.09 -0.85
N PRO A 186 -8.04 0.15 -0.49
CA PRO A 186 -8.13 0.54 0.91
C PRO A 186 -9.14 -0.35 1.64
N ILE A 187 -8.78 -0.81 2.84
CA ILE A 187 -9.72 -1.45 3.77
C ILE A 187 -10.26 -0.33 4.66
N PRO A 188 -11.58 -0.04 4.59
CA PRO A 188 -12.18 0.98 5.44
C PRO A 188 -11.92 0.66 6.92
N VAL A 189 -11.36 1.63 7.64
CA VAL A 189 -11.32 1.57 9.10
C VAL A 189 -12.69 2.08 9.58
N PRO A 190 -13.51 1.27 10.29
CA PRO A 190 -14.76 1.77 10.84
C PRO A 190 -14.46 2.92 11.80
N GLU A 191 -15.02 4.11 11.57
CA GLU A 191 -14.83 5.19 12.53
C GLU A 191 -15.51 4.84 13.86
N PRO A 192 -14.90 5.18 15.02
CA PRO A 192 -15.43 4.86 16.35
C PRO A 192 -16.89 5.30 16.58
N SER A 193 -17.29 6.40 15.94
CA SER A 193 -18.63 6.97 15.96
C SER A 193 -19.71 6.05 15.35
N SER A 194 -19.34 5.18 14.41
CA SER A 194 -20.26 4.24 13.76
C SER A 194 -20.77 3.16 14.72
N LEU A 195 -19.90 2.71 15.65
CA LEU A 195 -20.23 1.70 16.66
C LEU A 195 -21.09 2.29 17.78
N LEU A 196 -20.81 3.53 18.20
CA LEU A 196 -21.60 4.25 19.20
C LEU A 196 -23.00 4.61 18.68
N ALA A 197 -23.12 5.01 17.41
CA ALA A 197 -24.43 5.24 16.80
C ALA A 197 -25.27 3.95 16.77
N LEU A 198 -24.68 2.82 16.38
CA LEU A 198 -25.39 1.52 16.37
C LEU A 198 -25.83 1.07 17.78
N LEU A 199 -24.99 1.29 18.80
CA LEU A 199 -25.32 0.99 20.19
C LEU A 199 -26.44 1.91 20.74
N ALA A 200 -26.41 3.21 20.39
CA ALA A 200 -27.43 4.17 20.81
C ALA A 200 -28.82 3.87 20.22
N PHE A 201 -28.90 3.36 18.99
CA PHE A 201 -30.17 2.91 18.40
C PHE A 201 -30.68 1.58 18.95
N GLY A 202 -29.81 0.72 19.49
CA GLY A 202 -30.21 -0.55 20.12
C GLY A 202 -30.92 -0.40 21.46
N LEU A 203 -30.62 0.65 22.25
CA LEU A 203 -31.22 0.88 23.56
C LEU A 203 -32.56 1.62 23.53
N ALA A 204 -32.92 2.28 22.43
CA ALA A 204 -34.20 2.99 22.31
C ALA A 204 -35.40 2.05 22.06
N GLY A 205 -35.17 0.76 21.78
CA GLY A 205 -36.23 -0.21 21.43
C GLY A 205 -36.84 -1.02 22.59
N VAL A 206 -36.34 -0.90 23.83
CA VAL A 206 -36.76 -1.77 24.95
C VAL A 206 -37.79 -1.13 25.89
N GLY A 207 -38.13 0.14 25.72
CA GLY A 207 -39.13 0.82 26.56
C GLY A 207 -40.43 1.04 25.80
N PHE A 208 -41.41 0.15 25.94
CA PHE A 208 -42.86 0.45 26.10
C PHE A 208 -43.68 -0.83 25.90
N ARG A 209 -43.69 -1.72 26.90
CA ARG A 209 -44.87 -2.55 27.19
C ARG A 209 -45.57 -1.94 28.40
N LYS A 210 -46.67 -1.24 28.18
CA LYS A 210 -47.66 -0.99 29.24
C LYS A 210 -48.95 -1.72 28.84
N ARG A 211 -49.25 -2.75 29.63
CA ARG A 211 -50.55 -3.45 29.67
C ARG A 211 -51.67 -2.44 29.90
N MET A 212 -52.70 -2.47 29.06
CA MET A 212 -54.11 -2.32 29.43
C MET A 212 -54.93 -3.14 28.45
#